data_AF-A0A6E8VRK3-F1
#
_entry.id   AF-A0A6E8VRK3-F1
#
_cell.length_a   1.000
_cell.length_b   1.000
_cell.length_c   1.000
_cell.angle_alpha   90.00
_cell.angle_beta   90.00
_cell.angle_gamma   90.00
#
_symmetry.space_group_name_H-M   'P 1'
#
loop_
_entity.id
_entity.type
_entity.pdbx_description
1 polymer ?
#
loop_
_entity_poly.entity_id
_entity_poly.type
_entity_poly.pdbx_seq_one_letter_code
_entity_poly.pdbx_strand_id
1 'polypeptide(L)'
;MMKITIAALALLAVAVAAYEHEDYHSHPSYKFEYGVKDPHTGDHKSQWEHRDGDVVKGAYTLDEADGTKRVVEYSSDKHNGFQAHVKRVGHAHHPEVYGHHEAGHSYSHGHGHGHGSSYANGNLYQHHH
;
A
#
# COMPACT_ATOMS: atom_id res chain seq x y z
N MET A 1 -21.39 -47.77 -47.12
CA MET A 1 -20.58 -47.94 -45.89
C MET A 1 -19.68 -46.70 -45.67
N MET A 2 -20.26 -45.50 -45.50
CA MET A 2 -19.49 -44.24 -45.33
C MET A 2 -20.28 -43.14 -44.58
N LYS A 3 -21.36 -43.52 -43.88
CA LYS A 3 -22.22 -42.60 -43.10
C LYS A 3 -21.84 -42.54 -41.62
N ILE A 4 -21.09 -43.55 -41.13
CA ILE A 4 -20.72 -43.69 -39.71
C ILE A 4 -19.55 -42.75 -39.34
N THR A 5 -18.67 -42.40 -40.28
CA THR A 5 -17.52 -41.50 -40.04
C THR A 5 -17.95 -40.06 -39.78
N ILE A 6 -18.93 -39.55 -40.52
CA ILE A 6 -19.45 -38.17 -40.34
C ILE A 6 -20.16 -38.04 -38.99
N ALA A 7 -20.94 -39.05 -38.59
CA ALA A 7 -21.64 -39.04 -37.30
C ALA A 7 -20.68 -39.09 -36.10
N ALA A 8 -19.61 -39.91 -36.17
CA ALA A 8 -18.60 -39.99 -35.11
C ALA A 8 -17.78 -38.69 -34.97
N LEU A 9 -17.40 -38.06 -36.10
CA LEU A 9 -16.72 -36.77 -36.09
C LEU A 9 -17.62 -35.63 -35.59
N ALA A 10 -18.91 -35.64 -35.94
CA ALA A 10 -19.87 -34.67 -35.43
C ALA A 10 -20.10 -34.82 -33.92
N LEU A 11 -20.21 -36.05 -33.41
CA LEU A 11 -20.31 -36.31 -31.97
C LEU A 11 -19.05 -35.88 -31.21
N LEU A 12 -17.86 -36.11 -31.77
CA LEU A 12 -16.59 -35.66 -31.19
C LEU A 12 -16.47 -34.13 -31.18
N ALA A 13 -16.89 -33.46 -32.25
CA ALA A 13 -16.91 -31.99 -32.33
C ALA A 13 -17.90 -31.37 -31.34
N VAL A 14 -19.06 -32.00 -31.13
CA VAL A 14 -20.04 -31.56 -30.11
C VAL A 14 -19.48 -31.73 -28.69
N ALA A 15 -18.78 -32.83 -28.41
CA ALA A 15 -18.16 -33.06 -27.10
C ALA A 15 -17.02 -32.06 -26.79
N VAL A 16 -16.24 -31.65 -27.80
CA VAL A 16 -15.19 -30.62 -27.63
C VAL A 16 -15.79 -29.21 -27.46
N ALA A 17 -16.93 -28.92 -28.08
CA ALA A 17 -17.60 -27.62 -27.96
C ALA A 17 -18.36 -27.43 -26.62
N ALA A 18 -18.69 -28.52 -25.93
CA ALA A 18 -19.46 -28.49 -24.67
C ALA A 18 -18.58 -28.49 -23.40
N TYR A 19 -17.29 -28.19 -23.53
CA TYR A 19 -16.47 -27.82 -22.37
C TYR A 19 -16.92 -26.41 -21.93
N GLU A 20 -17.91 -26.37 -21.05
CA GLU A 20 -18.21 -25.15 -20.30
C GLU A 20 -17.14 -25.02 -19.21
N HIS A 21 -16.34 -23.96 -19.31
CA HIS A 21 -15.54 -23.47 -18.21
C HIS A 21 -16.53 -22.84 -17.24
N GLU A 22 -16.85 -23.51 -16.13
CA GLU A 22 -17.58 -22.84 -15.06
C GLU A 22 -16.68 -21.72 -14.53
N ASP A 23 -16.95 -20.49 -14.96
CA ASP A 23 -16.28 -19.30 -14.46
C ASP A 23 -16.70 -19.11 -13.00
N TYR A 24 -15.87 -19.65 -12.10
CA TYR A 24 -16.01 -19.47 -10.67
C TYR A 24 -15.75 -17.99 -10.31
N HIS A 25 -16.79 -17.17 -10.39
CA HIS A 25 -16.78 -15.80 -9.92
C HIS A 25 -16.81 -15.77 -8.38
N SER A 26 -15.64 -15.95 -7.76
CA SER A 26 -15.51 -15.73 -6.31
C SER A 26 -15.61 -14.24 -5.99
N HIS A 27 -16.31 -13.91 -4.91
CA HIS A 27 -16.32 -12.55 -4.32
C HIS A 27 -15.13 -12.42 -3.36
N PRO A 28 -14.02 -11.77 -3.75
CA PRO A 28 -12.82 -11.72 -2.91
C PRO A 28 -13.10 -10.91 -1.65
N SER A 29 -12.86 -11.50 -0.48
CA SER A 29 -13.03 -10.82 0.80
C SER A 29 -11.92 -11.22 1.77
N TYR A 30 -11.38 -10.24 2.49
CA TYR A 30 -10.49 -10.46 3.60
C TYR A 30 -10.55 -9.31 4.60
N LYS A 31 -10.06 -9.57 5.82
CA LYS A 31 -9.82 -8.58 6.87
C LYS A 31 -8.51 -8.95 7.55
N PHE A 32 -7.64 -7.97 7.75
CA PHE A 32 -6.47 -8.14 8.59
C PHE A 32 -6.18 -6.87 9.38
N GLU A 33 -5.47 -7.06 10.49
CA GLU A 33 -4.94 -5.98 11.31
C GLU A 33 -3.63 -6.43 11.95
N TYR A 34 -2.72 -5.48 12.16
CA TYR A 34 -1.49 -5.70 12.91
C TYR A 34 -1.01 -4.40 13.55
N GLY A 35 -0.13 -4.51 14.54
CA GLY A 35 0.51 -3.36 15.15
C GLY A 35 1.81 -3.72 15.84
N VAL A 36 2.67 -2.71 16.01
CA VAL A 36 3.91 -2.80 16.78
C VAL A 36 3.84 -1.75 17.88
N LYS A 37 4.25 -2.13 19.09
CA LYS A 37 4.43 -1.22 20.21
C LYS A 37 5.67 -1.68 20.98
N ASP A 38 6.82 -1.20 20.52
CA ASP A 38 8.12 -1.55 21.11
C ASP A 38 8.72 -0.33 21.83
N PRO A 39 8.72 -0.32 23.17
CA PRO A 39 9.30 0.78 23.94
C PRO A 39 10.84 0.85 23.85
N HIS A 40 11.52 -0.23 23.44
CA HIS A 40 12.97 -0.24 23.34
C HIS A 40 13.45 0.46 22.06
N THR A 41 12.82 0.17 20.93
CA THR A 41 13.14 0.81 19.64
C THR A 41 12.37 2.11 19.42
N GLY A 42 11.29 2.34 20.17
CA GLY A 42 10.37 3.45 19.95
C GLY A 42 9.40 3.21 18.78
N ASP A 43 9.40 2.01 18.19
CA ASP A 43 8.50 1.70 17.09
C ASP A 43 7.06 1.55 17.58
N HIS A 44 6.20 2.45 17.13
CA HIS A 44 4.78 2.41 17.40
C HIS A 44 3.99 2.64 16.11
N LYS A 45 3.31 1.58 15.65
CA LYS A 45 2.51 1.59 14.42
C LYS A 45 1.30 0.68 14.53
N SER A 46 0.28 0.96 13.73
CA SER A 46 -0.86 0.08 13.55
C SER A 46 -1.31 0.12 12.09
N GLN A 47 -1.90 -0.97 11.60
CA GLN A 47 -2.52 -1.03 10.28
C GLN A 47 -3.71 -1.98 10.31
N TRP A 48 -4.74 -1.64 9.55
CA TRP A 48 -5.82 -2.55 9.19
C TRP A 48 -6.19 -2.37 7.73
N GLU A 49 -6.72 -3.44 7.13
CA GLU A 49 -7.31 -3.41 5.81
C GLU A 49 -8.47 -4.40 5.72
N HIS A 50 -9.52 -3.99 5.03
CA HIS A 50 -10.66 -4.81 4.69
C HIS A 50 -10.92 -4.71 3.20
N ARG A 51 -11.00 -5.87 2.54
CA ARG A 51 -11.51 -6.00 1.19
C ARG A 51 -12.89 -6.65 1.18
N ASP A 52 -13.76 -6.06 0.38
CA ASP A 52 -15.08 -6.58 0.05
C ASP A 52 -15.32 -6.42 -1.46
N GLY A 53 -15.12 -7.50 -2.22
CA GLY A 53 -15.20 -7.50 -3.67
C GLY A 53 -14.15 -6.59 -4.31
N ASP A 54 -14.61 -5.57 -5.02
CA ASP A 54 -13.78 -4.58 -5.69
C ASP A 54 -13.41 -3.39 -4.79
N VAL A 55 -13.89 -3.36 -3.54
CA VAL A 55 -13.66 -2.26 -2.60
C VAL A 55 -12.63 -2.68 -1.56
N VAL A 56 -11.58 -1.88 -1.41
CA VAL A 56 -10.60 -1.99 -0.32
C VAL A 56 -10.70 -0.74 0.54
N LYS A 57 -10.66 -0.89 1.86
CA LYS A 57 -10.54 0.21 2.81
C LYS A 57 -9.51 -0.17 3.87
N GLY A 58 -8.73 0.80 4.31
CA GLY A 58 -7.80 0.56 5.39
C GLY A 58 -7.27 1.84 6.00
N ALA A 59 -6.51 1.69 7.06
CA ALA A 59 -5.72 2.78 7.60
C ALA A 59 -4.42 2.27 8.20
N TYR A 60 -3.43 3.15 8.30
CA TYR A 60 -2.26 2.93 9.13
C TYR A 60 -1.91 4.16 9.96
N THR A 61 -1.25 3.92 11.10
CA THR A 61 -0.64 4.96 11.94
C THR A 61 0.85 4.69 12.11
N LEU A 62 1.67 5.73 12.09
CA LEU A 62 3.10 5.65 12.35
C LEU A 62 3.54 6.83 13.21
N ASP A 63 4.16 6.54 14.36
CA ASP A 63 4.88 7.56 15.11
C ASP A 63 6.21 7.85 14.39
N GLU A 64 6.39 9.10 13.98
CA GLU A 64 7.53 9.56 13.18
C GLU A 64 8.67 10.04 14.07
N ALA A 65 9.89 9.99 13.53
CA ALA A 65 11.10 10.37 14.26
C ALA A 65 11.13 11.84 14.70
N ASP A 66 10.37 12.72 14.04
CA ASP A 66 10.28 14.14 14.39
C ASP A 66 9.22 14.44 15.48
N GLY A 67 8.66 13.40 16.10
CA GLY A 67 7.67 13.51 17.17
C GLY A 67 6.23 13.64 16.68
N THR A 68 5.98 13.66 15.37
CA THR A 68 4.62 13.66 14.83
C THR A 68 4.06 12.25 14.66
N LYS A 69 2.74 12.13 14.56
CA LYS A 69 2.04 10.90 14.19
C LYS A 69 1.46 11.06 12.79
N ARG A 70 1.88 10.21 11.86
CA ARG A 70 1.24 10.08 10.54
C ARG A 70 0.02 9.16 10.68
N VAL A 71 -1.12 9.62 10.18
CA VAL A 71 -2.35 8.84 10.05
C VAL A 71 -2.73 8.84 8.57
N VAL A 72 -2.87 7.66 7.99
CA VAL A 72 -3.31 7.53 6.59
C VAL A 72 -4.54 6.66 6.55
N GLU A 73 -5.62 7.21 6.04
CA GLU A 73 -6.86 6.48 5.73
C GLU A 73 -6.92 6.33 4.22
N TYR A 74 -7.15 5.12 3.72
CA TYR A 74 -7.16 4.85 2.29
C TYR A 74 -8.34 3.99 1.85
N SER A 75 -8.71 4.16 0.59
CA SER A 75 -9.71 3.34 -0.08
C SER A 75 -9.30 3.09 -1.53
N SER A 76 -9.78 1.99 -2.10
CA SER A 76 -9.61 1.68 -3.52
C SER A 76 -10.89 1.05 -4.05
N ASP A 77 -11.34 1.51 -5.22
CA ASP A 77 -12.45 0.90 -5.95
C ASP A 77 -12.25 1.00 -7.47
N LYS A 78 -13.09 0.30 -8.24
CA LYS A 78 -13.01 0.22 -9.71
C LYS A 78 -13.22 1.57 -10.42
N HIS A 79 -13.96 2.49 -9.81
CA HIS A 79 -14.36 3.76 -10.42
C HIS A 79 -13.39 4.89 -10.10
N ASN A 80 -12.98 4.99 -8.83
CA ASN A 80 -12.18 6.09 -8.32
C ASN A 80 -10.68 5.74 -8.19
N GLY A 81 -10.33 4.45 -8.30
CA GLY A 81 -8.97 3.98 -8.04
C GLY A 81 -8.58 4.15 -6.57
N PHE A 82 -7.27 4.17 -6.31
CA PHE A 82 -6.72 4.36 -4.98
C PHE A 82 -6.78 5.84 -4.55
N GLN A 83 -7.31 6.08 -3.36
CA GLN A 83 -7.38 7.40 -2.71
C GLN A 83 -6.88 7.29 -1.27
N ALA A 84 -6.06 8.25 -0.85
CA ALA A 84 -5.54 8.31 0.51
C ALA A 84 -5.69 9.72 1.11
N HIS A 85 -6.11 9.76 2.37
CA HIS A 85 -6.14 10.96 3.20
C HIS A 85 -5.03 10.86 4.24
N VAL A 86 -4.01 11.69 4.07
CA VAL A 86 -2.84 11.74 4.96
C VAL A 86 -3.00 12.89 5.93
N LYS A 87 -2.90 12.61 7.22
CA LYS A 87 -2.91 13.58 8.31
C LYS A 87 -1.62 13.43 9.11
N ARG A 88 -1.08 14.56 9.54
CA ARG A 88 0.06 14.60 10.47
C ARG A 88 -0.39 15.30 11.73
N VAL A 89 -0.28 14.60 12.86
CA VAL A 89 -0.75 15.06 14.17
C VAL A 89 0.47 15.34 15.05
N GLY A 90 0.47 16.48 15.75
CA GLY A 90 1.57 16.90 16.62
C GLY A 90 2.48 17.95 15.98
N HIS A 91 3.58 18.28 16.67
CA HIS A 91 4.55 19.27 16.24
C HIS A 91 5.86 18.60 15.83
N ALA A 92 6.34 18.94 14.63
CA ALA A 92 7.59 18.42 14.12
C ALA A 92 8.78 19.13 14.76
N HIS A 93 9.62 18.37 15.45
CA HIS A 93 10.92 18.84 15.93
C HIS A 93 11.98 18.53 14.88
N HIS A 94 12.34 19.54 14.09
CA HIS A 94 13.47 19.46 13.19
C HIS A 94 14.71 19.95 13.94
N PRO A 95 15.88 19.29 13.79
CA PRO A 95 17.12 19.83 14.32
C PRO A 95 17.37 21.20 13.70
N GLU A 96 17.53 22.24 14.52
CA GLU A 96 18.09 23.49 14.06
C GLU A 96 19.52 23.22 13.62
N VAL A 97 19.80 23.39 12.32
CA VAL A 97 21.16 23.40 11.81
C VAL A 97 21.83 24.66 12.36
N TYR A 98 22.43 24.58 13.55
CA TYR A 98 23.36 25.57 14.04
C TYR A 98 24.65 25.46 13.24
N GLY A 99 24.66 26.09 12.06
CA GLY A 99 25.86 26.26 11.27
C GLY A 99 26.74 27.33 11.90
N HIS A 100 27.70 26.94 12.72
CA HIS A 100 28.98 27.65 12.91
C HIS A 100 29.97 26.68 13.54
N HIS A 101 31.03 26.31 12.82
CA HIS A 101 32.42 26.27 13.30
C HIS A 101 33.33 25.95 12.11
N GLU A 102 34.05 26.97 11.67
CA GLU A 102 35.24 26.87 10.84
C GLU A 102 36.35 26.13 11.63
N ALA A 103 37.26 25.48 10.89
CA ALA A 103 38.51 24.85 11.30
C ALA A 103 38.49 23.35 11.66
N GLY A 104 38.86 22.55 10.65
CA GLY A 104 39.94 21.56 10.78
C GLY A 104 39.60 20.16 11.28
N HIS A 105 40.24 19.18 10.63
CA HIS A 105 40.48 17.79 11.03
C HIS A 105 39.62 16.70 10.38
N SER A 106 40.30 16.03 9.44
CA SER A 106 39.98 14.75 8.81
C SER A 106 39.78 13.63 9.83
N TYR A 107 38.74 12.80 9.66
CA TYR A 107 38.86 11.33 9.64
C TYR A 107 37.73 10.72 8.81
N SER A 108 38.13 9.78 7.96
CA SER A 108 37.31 8.78 7.27
C SER A 108 36.25 8.17 8.19
N HIS A 109 35.00 8.05 7.73
CA HIS A 109 34.08 6.93 8.03
C HIS A 109 32.90 7.00 7.03
N GLY A 110 32.85 6.05 6.10
CA GLY A 110 31.73 5.91 5.18
C GLY A 110 30.49 5.44 5.93
N HIS A 111 29.46 6.29 5.98
CA HIS A 111 28.17 5.95 6.56
C HIS A 111 27.10 5.99 5.45
N GLY A 112 26.47 4.83 5.26
CA GLY A 112 25.47 4.59 4.23
C GLY A 112 24.26 5.52 4.38
N HIS A 113 24.06 6.36 3.37
CA HIS A 113 22.85 7.15 3.22
C HIS A 113 21.73 6.25 2.69
N GLY A 114 20.99 5.63 3.60
CA GLY A 114 19.66 5.10 3.30
C GLY A 114 18.70 6.27 3.13
N HIS A 115 18.62 6.81 1.91
CA HIS A 115 17.60 7.80 1.57
C HIS A 115 16.23 7.11 1.54
N GLY A 116 15.48 7.22 2.65
CA GLY A 116 14.05 6.93 2.65
C GLY A 116 13.34 7.96 1.78
N SER A 117 12.97 7.57 0.57
CA SER A 117 12.19 8.41 -0.34
C SER A 117 10.80 8.65 0.27
N SER A 118 10.55 9.87 0.74
CA SER A 118 9.21 10.29 1.15
C SER A 118 8.41 10.67 -0.08
N TYR A 119 7.34 9.93 -0.36
CA TYR A 119 6.34 10.29 -1.36
C TYR A 119 5.28 11.21 -0.73
N ALA A 120 5.69 12.30 -0.10
CA ALA A 120 4.75 13.34 0.30
C ALA A 120 4.54 14.27 -0.90
N ASN A 121 3.56 13.96 -1.76
CA ASN A 121 3.10 14.90 -2.77
C ASN A 121 2.38 16.05 -2.05
N GLY A 122 3.09 17.16 -1.87
CA GLY A 122 2.57 18.34 -1.20
C GLY A 122 1.49 19.01 -2.03
N ASN A 123 0.31 19.18 -1.45
CA ASN A 123 -0.54 20.31 -1.79
C ASN A 123 -0.78 21.11 -0.51
N LEU A 124 0.12 22.07 -0.31
CA LEU A 124 0.07 23.12 0.69
C LEU A 124 -1.12 24.03 0.37
N TYR A 125 -2.26 23.85 1.04
CA TYR A 125 -3.23 24.93 1.18
C TYR A 125 -3.11 25.50 2.59
N GLN A 126 -2.25 26.51 2.67
CA GLN A 126 -2.20 27.43 3.78
C GLN A 126 -3.48 28.26 3.75
N HIS A 127 -4.37 28.03 4.71
CA HIS A 127 -5.37 29.01 5.07
C HIS A 127 -5.15 29.39 6.54
N HIS A 128 -4.45 30.51 6.71
CA HIS A 128 -4.63 31.38 7.86
C HIS A 128 -6.11 31.73 7.98
N HIS A 129 -6.69 31.55 9.16
CA HIS A 129 -7.32 32.59 9.96
C HIS A 129 -7.61 32.06 11.37
#